data_AF-A0A5N7IM01-F1
#
_entry.id   AF-A0A5N7IM01-F1
#
_cell.length_a   1.000
_cell.length_b   1.000
_cell.length_c   1.000
_cell.angle_alpha   90.00
_cell.angle_beta   90.00
_cell.angle_gamma   90.00
#
_symmetry.space_group_name_H-M   'P 1'
#
loop_
_entity.id
_entity.type
_entity.pdbx_description
1 polymer ?
#
loop_
_entity_poly.entity_id
_entity_poly.type
_entity_poly.pdbx_seq_one_letter_code
_entity_poly.pdbx_strand_id
1 'polypeptide(L)' 'MSIDEIRRLHYKEEGREEGEIKKAIEIAKKLLRKGVSIDIIVESTDLTIEEVENIKKEVVN' A
#
# COMPACT_ATOMS: atom_id res chain seq x y z
N MET A 1 25.87 0.28 -20.86
CA MET A 1 24.46 0.20 -20.48
C MET A 1 23.66 0.72 -21.67
N SER A 2 22.86 -0.13 -22.31
CA SER A 2 22.06 0.28 -23.48
C SER A 2 20.78 0.99 -23.02
N ILE A 3 20.21 1.83 -23.89
CA ILE A 3 18.90 2.48 -23.67
C ILE A 3 17.79 1.44 -23.36
N ASP A 4 17.91 0.23 -23.90
CA ASP A 4 16.97 -0.87 -23.69
C ASP A 4 17.14 -1.60 -22.33
N GLU A 5 18.32 -1.52 -21.71
CA GLU A 5 18.54 -1.98 -20.33
C GLU A 5 17.93 -0.99 -19.33
N ILE A 6 18.14 0.31 -19.53
CA ILE A 6 17.62 1.36 -18.65
C ILE A 6 16.09 1.35 -18.66
N ARG A 7 15.45 1.22 -19.83
CA ARG A 7 13.99 1.11 -19.93
C ARG A 7 13.45 -0.09 -19.15
N ARG A 8 14.05 -1.28 -19.28
CA ARG A 8 13.57 -2.49 -18.58
C ARG A 8 13.75 -2.44 -17.07
N LEU A 9 14.79 -1.78 -16.58
CA LEU A 9 14.98 -1.54 -15.14
C LEU A 9 13.90 -0.61 -14.61
N HIS A 10 13.69 0.55 -15.24
CA HIS A 10 12.66 1.52 -14.84
C HIS A 10 11.24 0.92 -14.84
N TYR A 11 10.84 0.20 -15.90
CA TYR A 11 9.50 -0.39 -15.97
C TYR A 11 9.24 -1.47 -14.91
N LYS A 12 10.28 -2.11 -14.37
CA LYS A 12 10.15 -3.20 -13.41
C LYS A 12 10.17 -2.69 -11.97
N GLU A 13 10.87 -1.60 -11.70
CA GLU A 13 10.89 -0.93 -10.39
C GLU A 13 9.57 -0.18 -10.15
N GLU A 14 9.11 0.64 -11.10
CA GLU A 14 7.87 1.41 -10.97
C GLU A 14 6.64 0.51 -10.80
N GLY A 15 6.53 -0.57 -11.60
CA GLY A 15 5.41 -1.50 -11.50
C GLY A 15 5.39 -2.33 -10.21
N ARG A 16 6.53 -2.48 -9.53
CA ARG A 16 6.65 -3.26 -8.31
C ARG A 16 6.39 -2.39 -7.07
N GLU A 17 6.92 -1.18 -7.05
CA GLU A 17 6.63 -0.20 -5.98
C GLU A 17 5.15 0.18 -5.96
N GLU A 18 4.55 0.44 -7.13
CA GLU A 18 3.10 0.71 -7.19
C GLU A 18 2.25 -0.48 -6.73
N GLY A 19 2.70 -1.71 -7.03
CA GLY A 19 2.01 -2.93 -6.62
C GLY A 19 2.07 -3.15 -5.10
N GLU A 20 3.23 -2.92 -4.49
CA GLU A 20 3.44 -3.08 -3.06
C GLU A 20 2.61 -2.05 -2.26
N ILE A 21 2.60 -0.78 -2.68
CA ILE A 21 1.80 0.28 -2.04
C ILE A 21 0.29 0.01 -2.18
N LYS A 22 -0.19 -0.32 -3.39
CA LYS A 22 -1.61 -0.65 -3.62
C LYS A 22 -2.05 -1.84 -2.77
N LYS A 23 -1.21 -2.85 -2.63
CA LYS A 23 -1.49 -4.04 -1.83
C LYS A 23 -1.56 -3.73 -0.34
N ALA A 24 -0.66 -2.91 0.20
CA ALA A 24 -0.70 -2.48 1.60
C ALA A 24 -2.02 -1.74 1.91
N ILE A 25 -2.40 -0.79 1.05
CA ILE A 25 -3.66 -0.05 1.17
C ILE A 25 -4.88 -0.98 1.09
N GLU A 26 -4.88 -1.93 0.14
CA GLU A 26 -6.00 -2.88 0.00
C GLU A 26 -6.15 -3.79 1.22
N ILE A 27 -5.03 -4.25 1.80
CA ILE A 27 -5.03 -5.05 3.03
C ILE A 27 -5.58 -4.21 4.19
N ALA A 28 -5.09 -2.98 4.38
CA ALA A 28 -5.60 -2.08 5.41
C ALA A 28 -7.11 -1.83 5.25
N LYS A 29 -7.60 -1.56 4.03
CA LYS A 29 -9.05 -1.41 3.74
C LYS A 29 -9.84 -2.66 4.12
N LYS A 30 -9.34 -3.86 3.79
CA LYS A 30 -10.00 -5.13 4.14
C LYS A 30 -10.02 -5.36 5.66
N LEU A 31 -8.94 -5.05 6.36
CA LEU A 31 -8.85 -5.22 7.81
C LEU A 31 -9.76 -4.23 8.55
N LEU A 32 -9.81 -2.97 8.12
CA LEU A 32 -10.73 -1.96 8.65
C LEU A 32 -12.21 -2.39 8.47
N ARG A 33 -12.58 -2.92 7.30
CA ARG A 33 -13.93 -3.45 7.04
C ARG A 33 -14.29 -4.65 7.93
N LYS A 34 -13.29 -5.42 8.36
CA LYS A 34 -13.45 -6.54 9.30
C LYS A 34 -13.50 -6.10 10.77
N GLY A 35 -13.36 -4.81 11.06
CA GLY A 35 -13.35 -4.27 12.42
C GLY A 35 -12.06 -4.54 13.19
N VAL A 36 -10.94 -4.79 12.49
CA VAL A 36 -9.62 -4.94 13.12
C VAL A 36 -9.17 -3.57 13.65
N SER A 37 -8.49 -3.55 14.80
CA SER A 37 -7.97 -2.32 15.39
C SER A 37 -6.88 -1.70 14.54
N ILE A 38 -6.78 -0.37 14.59
CA ILE A 38 -5.80 0.41 13.82
C ILE A 38 -4.37 -0.02 14.19
N ASP A 39 -4.09 -0.29 15.48
CA ASP A 39 -2.77 -0.71 15.95
C ASP A 39 -2.29 -2.02 15.26
N ILE A 40 -3.19 -3.01 15.14
CA ILE A 40 -2.87 -4.29 14.49
C ILE A 40 -2.66 -4.08 12.98
N ILE A 41 -3.42 -3.17 12.36
CA ILE A 41 -3.29 -2.85 10.95
C ILE A 41 -1.94 -2.21 10.68
N VAL A 42 -1.58 -1.19 11.47
CA VAL A 42 -0.28 -0.50 11.41
C VAL A 42 0.87 -1.50 11.51
N GLU A 43 0.83 -2.42 12.49
CA GLU A 43 1.85 -3.46 12.67
C GLU A 43 1.89 -4.48 11.52
N SER A 44 0.74 -4.78 10.89
CA SER A 44 0.65 -5.81 9.85
C SER A 44 0.94 -5.30 8.43
N THR A 45 0.74 -4.00 8.18
CA THR A 45 0.86 -3.39 6.84
C THR A 45 2.04 -2.43 6.72
N ASP A 46 2.81 -2.22 7.79
CA ASP A 46 3.87 -1.20 7.89
C ASP A 46 3.39 0.20 7.48
N LEU A 47 2.11 0.48 7.69
CA LEU A 47 1.50 1.79 7.44
C LEU A 47 1.50 2.58 8.74
N THR A 48 1.62 3.90 8.64
CA THR A 48 1.48 4.79 9.78
C THR A 48 0.02 4.89 10.24
N ILE A 49 -0.18 5.28 11.50
CA ILE A 49 -1.52 5.52 12.06
C ILE A 49 -2.28 6.55 11.21
N GLU A 50 -1.61 7.62 10.77
CA GLU A 50 -2.22 8.63 9.89
C GLU A 50 -2.70 8.06 8.56
N GLU A 51 -1.89 7.21 7.91
CA GLU A 51 -2.28 6.54 6.66
C GLU A 51 -3.50 5.64 6.87
N VAL A 52 -3.51 4.84 7.93
CA VAL A 52 -4.64 3.95 8.24
C VAL A 52 -5.90 4.76 8.60
N GLU A 53 -5.77 5.89 9.30
CA GLU A 53 -6.89 6.79 9.58
C GLU A 53 -7.44 7.46 8.32
N ASN A 54 -6.57 7.90 7.41
CA ASN A 54 -6.98 8.45 6.12
C ASN A 54 -7.72 7.40 5.29
N ILE A 55 -7.21 6.18 5.24
CA ILE A 55 -7.88 5.04 4.59
C ILE A 55 -9.23 4.76 5.25
N LYS A 56 -9.33 4.80 6.59
CA LYS A 56 -10.59 4.62 7.32
C LYS A 56 -11.62 5.67 6.94
N LYS A 57 -11.22 6.94 6.80
CA LYS A 57 -12.10 8.02 6.33
C LYS A 57 -12.60 7.78 4.91
N GLU A 58 -11.74 7.26 4.01
CA GLU A 58 -12.15 6.89 2.65
C GLU A 58 -13.14 5.72 2.60
N VAL A 59 -13.01 4.74 3.51
CA VAL A 59 -13.86 3.53 3.51
C VAL A 59 -15.24 3.77 4.14
N VAL A 60 -15.36 4.77 5.02
CA VAL A 60 -16.59 5.09 5.76
C VAL A 60 -17.46 6.13 5.03
N ASN A 61 -16.91 6.84 4.03
CA ASN A 61 -17.69 7.63 3.06
C ASN A 61 -18.32 6.76 1.97
#